data_AF-A0A935MUN3-F1
#
_entry.id   AF-A0A935MUN3-F1
#
_cell.length_a   1.000
_cell.length_b   1.000
_cell.length_c   1.000
_cell.angle_alpha   90.00
_cell.angle_beta   90.00
_cell.angle_gamma   90.00
#
_symmetry.space_group_name_H-M   'P 1'
#
loop_
_entity.id
_entity.type
_entity.pdbx_description
1 polymer ?
#
loop_
_entity_poly.entity_id
_entity_poly.type
_entity_poly.pdbx_seq_one_letter_code
_entity_poly.pdbx_strand_id
1 'polypeptide(L)'
;MAKKSSIGRRKKSTTGRRKVARKPAARKAIGATAKLFGKVYTRKSCSKTKAAAQASANSSKRAGKSAFVKKNPAGGYCTFTRNKKKS
;
A
#
# COMPACT_ATOMS: atom_id res chain seq x y z
N MET A 1 -10.82 29.82 -59.45
CA MET A 1 -11.61 29.23 -58.35
C MET A 1 -10.64 28.68 -57.30
N ALA A 2 -10.71 29.21 -56.07
CA ALA A 2 -9.71 29.02 -55.02
C ALA A 2 -9.92 27.71 -54.24
N LYS A 3 -8.92 26.83 -54.18
CA LYS A 3 -8.82 25.81 -53.11
C LYS A 3 -8.03 26.41 -51.95
N LYS A 4 -8.79 26.95 -50.98
CA LYS A 4 -8.29 27.52 -49.73
C LYS A 4 -7.47 26.48 -48.96
N SER A 5 -6.31 26.93 -48.49
CA SER A 5 -5.44 26.27 -47.54
C SER A 5 -6.21 25.83 -46.29
N SER A 6 -5.97 24.61 -45.82
CA SER A 6 -6.23 24.25 -44.43
C SER A 6 -4.96 23.65 -43.83
N ILE A 7 -3.91 24.47 -43.76
CA ILE A 7 -2.81 24.29 -42.83
C ILE A 7 -3.41 24.56 -41.44
N GLY A 8 -4.11 23.56 -40.91
CA GLY A 8 -4.68 23.55 -39.57
C GLY A 8 -3.56 23.48 -38.55
N ARG A 9 -2.92 24.63 -38.27
CA ARG A 9 -2.10 24.82 -37.09
C ARG A 9 -2.98 24.58 -35.85
N ARG A 10 -2.79 23.44 -35.18
CA ARG A 10 -3.12 23.34 -33.75
C ARG A 10 -2.13 22.40 -33.06
N LYS A 11 -0.94 22.94 -32.77
CA LYS A 11 -0.14 22.46 -31.63
C LYS A 11 -1.01 22.66 -30.39
N LYS A 12 -1.62 21.60 -29.88
CA LYS A 12 -2.23 21.64 -28.56
C LYS A 12 -1.07 21.64 -27.57
N SER A 13 -0.68 22.84 -27.16
CA SER A 13 0.26 23.06 -26.08
C SER A 13 -0.17 22.20 -24.89
N THR A 14 0.67 21.23 -24.54
CA THR A 14 0.62 20.54 -23.26
C THR A 14 1.01 21.56 -22.19
N THR A 15 0.10 22.50 -21.90
CA THR A 15 0.25 23.45 -20.81
C THR A 15 0.30 22.63 -19.54
N GLY A 16 1.52 22.48 -19.04
CA GLY A 16 1.87 21.64 -17.93
C GLY A 16 1.04 21.99 -16.71
N ARG A 17 0.04 21.16 -16.43
CA ARG A 17 -0.46 21.01 -15.07
C ARG A 17 0.63 20.28 -14.31
N ARG A 18 1.64 21.02 -13.84
CA ARG A 18 2.59 20.54 -12.84
C ARG A 18 1.73 19.99 -11.71
N LYS A 19 1.66 18.65 -11.61
CA LYS A 19 1.12 17.99 -10.42
C LYS A 19 1.96 18.51 -9.28
N VAL A 20 1.41 19.43 -8.49
CA VAL A 20 2.01 19.81 -7.21
C VAL A 20 2.19 18.48 -6.49
N ALA A 21 3.44 18.06 -6.33
CA ALA A 21 3.75 16.93 -5.48
C ALA A 21 3.33 17.39 -4.09
N ARG A 22 2.09 17.10 -3.70
CA ARG A 22 1.63 17.23 -2.31
C ARG A 22 2.68 16.48 -1.53
N LYS A 23 3.56 17.20 -0.82
CA LYS A 23 4.57 16.63 0.05
C LYS A 23 3.85 15.53 0.82
N PRO A 24 4.21 14.24 0.66
CA PRO A 24 3.45 13.20 1.31
C PRO A 24 3.57 13.49 2.80
N ALA A 25 2.46 13.89 3.43
CA ALA A 25 2.38 14.01 4.88
C ALA A 25 3.01 12.73 5.42
N ALA A 26 4.07 12.87 6.22
CA ALA A 26 4.90 11.76 6.67
C ALA A 26 3.96 10.63 7.10
N ARG A 27 3.84 9.61 6.25
CA ARG A 27 2.79 8.61 6.39
C ARG A 27 3.20 7.79 7.58
N LYS A 28 2.65 8.13 8.76
CA LYS A 28 3.00 7.50 10.04
C LYS A 28 3.05 5.99 9.81
N ALA A 29 4.23 5.42 10.04
CA ALA A 29 4.45 4.00 9.86
C ALA A 29 3.39 3.24 10.65
N ILE A 30 3.00 2.08 10.14
CA ILE A 30 2.06 1.23 10.85
C ILE A 30 2.60 0.95 12.26
N GLY A 31 1.75 1.14 13.28
CA GLY A 31 2.11 0.92 14.68
C GLY A 31 2.57 -0.51 14.96
N ALA A 32 3.26 -0.71 16.08
CA ALA A 32 3.74 -2.03 16.50
C ALA A 32 2.60 -3.03 16.77
N THR A 33 1.39 -2.53 17.04
CA THR A 33 0.20 -3.35 17.29
C THR A 33 -0.98 -2.88 16.44
N ALA A 34 -1.90 -3.81 16.18
CA ALA A 34 -3.16 -3.53 15.51
C ALA A 34 -4.29 -4.28 16.21
N LYS A 35 -5.42 -3.61 16.44
CA LYS A 35 -6.64 -4.24 16.93
C LYS A 35 -7.48 -4.69 15.75
N LEU A 36 -7.93 -5.94 15.77
CA LEU A 36 -8.85 -6.51 14.79
C LEU A 36 -9.88 -7.35 15.55
N PHE A 37 -11.18 -7.06 15.38
CA PHE A 37 -12.27 -7.73 16.11
C PHE A 37 -12.05 -7.78 17.64
N GLY A 38 -11.71 -6.63 18.25
CA GLY A 38 -11.45 -6.52 19.69
C GLY A 38 -10.16 -7.21 20.18
N LYS A 39 -9.44 -7.93 19.32
CA LYS A 39 -8.20 -8.65 19.66
C LYS A 39 -6.97 -7.85 19.25
N VAL A 40 -5.94 -7.85 20.09
CA VAL A 40 -4.65 -7.20 19.81
C VAL A 40 -3.73 -8.16 19.06
N TYR A 41 -3.13 -7.68 17.98
CA TYR A 41 -2.13 -8.39 17.20
C TYR A 41 -0.83 -7.59 17.19
N THR A 42 0.29 -8.29 17.28
CA THR A 42 1.62 -7.68 17.25
C THR A 42 2.21 -7.81 15.85
N ARG A 43 2.87 -6.74 15.39
CA ARG A 43 3.60 -6.71 14.13
C ARG A 43 4.79 -7.66 14.24
N LYS A 44 4.92 -8.60 13.29
CA LYS A 44 6.02 -9.57 13.27
C LYS A 44 7.08 -9.22 12.23
N SER A 45 6.67 -9.03 10.99
CA SER A 45 7.57 -8.69 9.90
C SER A 45 6.91 -7.70 8.96
N CYS A 46 7.71 -6.97 8.18
CA CYS A 46 7.23 -6.17 7.07
C CYS A 46 8.01 -6.55 5.81
N SER A 47 7.29 -6.66 4.70
CA SER A 47 7.83 -7.02 3.40
C SER A 47 7.46 -5.96 2.37
N LYS A 48 8.28 -5.77 1.34
CA LYS A 48 8.00 -4.83 0.25
C LYS A 48 6.76 -5.25 -0.55
N THR A 49 6.54 -6.54 -0.72
CA THR A 49 5.45 -7.10 -1.53
C THR A 49 4.36 -7.74 -0.68
N LYS A 50 3.13 -7.74 -1.20
CA LYS A 50 1.98 -8.39 -0.55
C LYS A 50 2.18 -9.90 -0.45
N ALA A 51 2.70 -10.52 -1.52
CA ALA A 51 2.92 -11.95 -1.60
C ALA A 51 3.86 -12.46 -0.49
N ALA A 52 4.99 -11.78 -0.25
CA ALA A 52 5.93 -12.16 0.80
C ALA A 52 5.30 -12.03 2.20
N ALA A 53 4.55 -10.95 2.46
CA ALA A 53 3.83 -10.79 3.72
C ALA A 53 2.72 -11.85 3.88
N GLN A 54 2.02 -12.22 2.80
CA GLN A 54 1.01 -13.27 2.82
C GLN A 54 1.60 -14.65 3.05
N ALA A 55 2.77 -14.95 2.47
CA ALA A 55 3.50 -16.19 2.75
C ALA A 55 3.82 -16.30 4.25
N SER A 56 4.39 -15.26 4.86
CA SER A 56 4.67 -15.26 6.31
C SER A 56 3.40 -15.36 7.17
N ALA A 57 2.31 -14.71 6.75
CA ALA A 57 1.02 -14.84 7.44
C ALA A 57 0.43 -16.25 7.30
N ASN A 58 0.56 -16.89 6.14
CA ASN A 58 0.09 -18.25 5.90
C ASN A 58 0.91 -19.29 6.65
N SER A 59 2.24 -19.14 6.71
CA SER A 59 3.09 -19.98 7.57
C SER A 59 2.69 -19.86 9.04
N SER A 60 2.34 -18.65 9.50
CA SER A 60 1.84 -18.44 10.86
C SER A 60 0.48 -19.11 11.09
N LYS A 61 -0.41 -19.09 10.09
CA LYS A 61 -1.71 -19.80 10.14
C LYS A 61 -1.53 -21.31 10.18
N ARG A 62 -0.59 -21.86 9.38
CA ARG A 62 -0.22 -23.29 9.40
C ARG A 62 0.31 -23.72 10.77
N ALA A 63 1.04 -22.85 11.47
CA ALA A 63 1.48 -23.06 12.85
C ALA A 63 0.37 -22.87 13.91
N GLY A 64 -0.91 -22.78 13.51
CA GLY A 64 -2.05 -22.62 14.42
C GLY A 64 -2.22 -21.21 15.00
N LYS A 65 -1.48 -20.20 14.51
CA LYS A 65 -1.57 -18.82 14.98
C LYS A 65 -2.52 -18.00 14.13
N SER A 66 -3.22 -17.04 14.73
CA SER A 66 -4.03 -16.08 13.96
C SER A 66 -3.12 -14.99 13.39
N ALA A 67 -3.06 -14.87 12.07
CA ALA A 67 -2.24 -13.88 11.38
C ALA A 67 -2.99 -13.15 10.26
N PHE A 68 -2.68 -11.87 10.06
CA PHE A 68 -3.19 -11.07 8.95
C PHE A 68 -2.12 -10.13 8.38
N VAL A 69 -2.34 -9.68 7.16
CA VAL A 69 -1.48 -8.72 6.47
C VAL A 69 -2.18 -7.38 6.40
N LYS A 70 -1.46 -6.29 6.70
CA LYS A 70 -1.95 -4.92 6.59
C LYS A 70 -0.99 -4.10 5.74
N LYS A 71 -1.53 -3.32 4.82
CA LYS A 71 -0.75 -2.38 4.00
C LYS A 71 -0.15 -1.30 4.90
N ASN A 72 1.16 -1.10 4.82
CA ASN A 72 1.84 -0.03 5.53
C ASN A 72 1.75 1.26 4.70
N PRO A 73 1.19 2.36 5.23
CA PRO A 73 1.09 3.60 4.49
C PRO A 73 2.47 4.17 4.13
N ALA A 74 3.50 3.89 4.93
CA ALA A 74 4.90 4.22 4.64
C ALA A 74 5.54 3.36 3.52
N GLY A 75 4.84 2.36 3.00
CA GLY A 75 5.32 1.44 1.96
C GLY A 75 5.39 -0.01 2.42
N GLY A 76 5.07 -0.93 1.51
CA GLY A 76 5.06 -2.37 1.77
C GLY A 76 3.85 -2.88 2.57
N TYR A 77 4.00 -4.08 3.12
CA TYR A 77 2.97 -4.83 3.83
C TYR A 77 3.55 -5.44 5.09
N CYS A 78 2.88 -5.26 6.21
CA CYS A 78 3.29 -5.84 7.49
C CYS A 78 2.38 -7.01 7.87
N THR A 79 2.98 -8.04 8.44
CA THR A 79 2.30 -9.17 9.05
C THR A 79 2.07 -8.90 10.52
N PHE A 80 0.86 -9.23 10.95
CA PHE A 80 0.42 -9.14 12.33
C PHE A 80 0.02 -10.51 12.79
N THR A 81 0.55 -10.95 13.93
CA THR A 81 0.23 -12.25 14.51
C THR A 81 -0.30 -12.06 15.92
N ARG A 82 -1.25 -12.91 16.31
CA ARG A 82 -1.63 -13.05 17.70
C ARG A 82 -0.88 -14.23 18.28
N ASN A 83 -0.12 -14.02 19.34
CA ASN A 83 0.27 -15.13 20.20
C ASN A 83 -1.02 -15.61 20.87
N LYS A 84 -1.59 -16.73 20.40
CA LYS A 84 -2.44 -17.53 21.28
C LYS A 84 -1.50 -18.00 22.39
N LYS A 85 -1.64 -17.44 23.59
CA LYS A 85 -1.23 -18.18 24.79
C LYS A 85 -2.12 -19.43 24.74
N LYS A 86 -1.51 -20.60 24.51
CA LYS A 86 -2.17 -21.90 24.69
C LYS A 86 -2.60 -21.87 26.17
N SER A 87 -3.89 -21.65 26.41
CA SER A 87 -4.49 -21.99 27.69
C SER A 87 -5.12 -23.35 27.53
#